data_AF-A0A257GU23-F1
#
_entry.id   AF-A0A257GU23-F1
#
_cell.length_a   1.000
_cell.length_b   1.000
_cell.length_c   1.000
_cell.angle_alpha   90.00
_cell.angle_beta   90.00
_cell.angle_gamma   90.00
#
_symmetry.space_group_name_H-M   'P 1'
#
loop_
_entity.id
_entity.type
_entity.pdbx_description
1 polymer ?
#
loop_
_entity_poly.entity_id
_entity_poly.type
_entity_poly.pdbx_seq_one_letter_code
_entity_poly.pdbx_strand_id
1 'polypeptide(L)'
;YSGADLVVVNTCGFIDSAVEESLAAIGEALSENGKVIVTGCLGARKNADGSDLIQSIHPKVLAVTGPHATQEVMQAIHLHLPRPHDPFTDLLPPIGVKLTPKHYAYLKISEGCNHRCTFCIIPSMRGDLVSRPIGEVLLEAKKLFESGVKELLVVSQDTSAYGVDIQYRTGFWD
;
A
#
# COMPACT_ATOMS: atom_id res chain seq x y z
N TYR A 1 14.66 10.23 7.68
CA TYR A 1 14.42 11.37 6.77
C TYR A 1 15.69 11.87 6.07
N SER A 2 16.83 11.92 6.75
CA SER A 2 18.11 12.35 6.16
C SER A 2 18.43 11.63 4.84
N GLY A 3 18.79 12.40 3.81
CA GLY A 3 19.14 11.90 2.47
C GLY A 3 17.97 11.57 1.54
N ALA A 4 16.71 11.79 1.97
CA ALA A 4 15.55 11.64 1.10
C ALA A 4 15.15 13.00 0.49
N ASP A 5 14.90 13.05 -0.82
CA ASP A 5 14.40 14.26 -1.50
C ASP A 5 12.88 14.43 -1.41
N LEU A 6 12.17 13.34 -1.10
CA LEU A 6 10.72 13.29 -0.91
C LEU A 6 10.37 12.08 -0.03
N VAL A 7 9.34 12.22 0.81
CA VAL A 7 8.85 11.14 1.69
C VAL A 7 7.44 10.72 1.27
N VAL A 8 7.22 9.40 1.18
CA VAL A 8 5.89 8.81 1.02
C VAL A 8 5.48 8.18 2.35
N VAL A 9 4.35 8.61 2.90
CA VAL A 9 3.78 8.04 4.13
C VAL A 9 2.59 7.17 3.76
N ASN A 10 2.69 5.86 4.00
CA ASN A 10 1.58 4.91 3.81
C ASN A 10 0.82 4.74 5.13
N THR A 11 -0.46 5.07 5.12
CA THR A 11 -1.27 5.29 6.33
C THR A 11 -2.36 4.24 6.52
N CYS A 12 -2.68 3.98 7.80
CA CYS A 12 -3.83 3.17 8.18
C CYS A 12 -5.04 4.09 8.43
N GLY A 13 -6.23 3.64 8.00
CA GLY A 13 -7.49 4.36 8.19
C GLY A 13 -8.51 3.63 9.07
N PHE A 14 -8.14 2.48 9.64
CA PHE A 14 -9.11 1.57 10.27
C PHE A 14 -9.12 1.62 11.79
N ILE A 15 -7.95 1.46 12.43
CA ILE A 15 -7.83 1.44 13.90
C ILE A 15 -7.49 2.84 14.37
N ASP A 16 -8.25 3.39 15.34
CA ASP A 16 -8.08 4.78 15.80
C ASP A 16 -6.65 5.08 16.25
N SER A 17 -6.01 4.18 17.01
CA SER A 17 -4.60 4.34 17.41
C SER A 17 -3.65 4.39 16.21
N ALA A 18 -3.92 3.61 15.16
CA ALA A 18 -3.12 3.62 13.94
C ALA A 18 -3.40 4.86 13.07
N VAL A 19 -4.59 5.46 13.18
CA VAL A 19 -4.93 6.74 12.55
C VAL A 19 -4.16 7.87 13.23
N GLU A 20 -4.16 7.91 14.56
CA GLU A 20 -3.39 8.89 15.33
C GLU A 20 -1.88 8.78 15.05
N GLU A 21 -1.35 7.56 15.04
CA GLU A 21 0.04 7.29 14.66
C GLU A 21 0.34 7.75 13.23
N SER A 22 -0.57 7.47 12.28
CA SER A 22 -0.42 7.91 10.89
C SER A 22 -0.37 9.44 10.76
N LEU A 23 -1.24 10.16 11.47
CA LEU A 23 -1.25 11.63 11.48
C LEU A 23 0.02 12.21 12.11
N ALA A 24 0.47 11.63 13.23
CA ALA A 24 1.74 12.03 13.86
C ALA A 24 2.93 11.83 12.91
N ALA A 25 2.99 10.69 12.23
CA ALA A 25 4.06 10.38 11.26
C ALA A 25 4.06 11.33 10.05
N ILE A 26 2.89 11.80 9.59
CA ILE A 26 2.81 12.84 8.55
C ILE A 26 3.40 14.15 9.07
N GLY A 27 3.06 14.55 10.30
CA GLY A 27 3.60 15.75 10.95
C GLY A 27 5.13 15.72 11.06
N GLU A 28 5.68 14.60 11.54
CA GLU A 28 7.12 14.37 11.65
C GLU A 28 7.82 14.41 10.28
N ALA A 29 7.27 13.75 9.27
CA ALA A 29 7.81 13.77 7.91
C ALA A 29 7.80 15.19 7.32
N LEU A 30 6.77 15.99 7.61
CA LEU A 30 6.68 17.38 7.18
C LEU A 30 7.70 18.28 7.88
N SER A 31 7.97 18.08 9.18
CA SER A 31 8.98 18.87 9.90
C SER A 31 10.39 18.53 9.45
N GLU A 32 10.68 17.26 9.20
CA GLU A 32 12.04 16.77 8.90
C GLU A 32 12.42 16.89 7.42
N ASN A 33 11.46 16.76 6.48
CA ASN A 33 11.73 16.76 5.04
C ASN A 33 11.03 17.91 4.28
N GLY A 34 9.81 18.26 4.67
CA GLY A 34 9.01 19.30 4.01
C GLY A 34 8.32 18.89 2.71
N LYS A 35 8.72 17.79 2.05
CA LYS A 35 8.05 17.26 0.84
C LYS A 35 7.44 15.88 1.12
N VAL A 36 6.14 15.87 1.38
CA VAL A 36 5.44 14.65 1.82
C VAL A 36 4.26 14.33 0.90
N ILE A 37 4.22 13.10 0.39
CA ILE A 37 3.06 12.50 -0.28
C ILE A 37 2.43 11.50 0.70
N VAL A 38 1.12 11.55 0.85
CA VAL A 38 0.38 10.62 1.72
C VAL A 38 -0.43 9.63 0.87
N THR A 39 -0.38 8.36 1.25
CA THR A 39 -1.13 7.29 0.59
C THR A 39 -1.73 6.33 1.62
N GLY A 40 -2.62 5.45 1.17
CA GLY A 40 -3.21 4.41 2.00
C GLY A 40 -4.65 4.70 2.42
N CYS A 41 -5.11 3.92 3.40
CA CYS A 41 -6.51 3.88 3.79
C CYS A 41 -7.04 5.20 4.33
N LEU A 42 -6.20 5.99 5.02
CA LEU A 42 -6.61 7.27 5.58
C LEU A 42 -6.90 8.32 4.50
N GLY A 43 -6.25 8.21 3.33
CA GLY A 43 -6.49 9.10 2.18
C GLY A 43 -7.87 8.95 1.54
N ALA A 44 -8.58 7.86 1.83
CA ALA A 44 -9.98 7.70 1.43
C ALA A 44 -10.97 8.29 2.45
N ARG A 45 -10.51 8.74 3.63
CA ARG A 45 -11.38 9.23 4.71
C ARG A 45 -11.71 10.71 4.51
N LYS A 46 -13.00 11.03 4.60
CA LYS A 46 -13.52 12.40 4.50
C LYS A 46 -14.10 12.86 5.84
N ASN A 47 -14.04 14.15 6.08
CA ASN A 47 -14.71 14.83 7.18
C ASN A 47 -16.24 14.85 6.94
N ALA A 48 -17.00 15.22 7.97
CA ALA A 48 -18.47 15.30 7.89
C ALA A 48 -18.97 16.32 6.84
N ASP A 49 -18.16 17.33 6.53
CA ASP A 49 -18.41 18.34 5.50
C ASP A 49 -17.96 17.91 4.09
N GLY A 50 -17.43 16.68 3.94
CA GLY A 50 -16.93 16.13 2.68
C GLY A 50 -15.49 16.51 2.34
N SER A 51 -14.83 17.33 3.16
CA SER A 51 -13.41 17.68 2.95
C SER A 51 -12.48 16.50 3.22
N ASP A 52 -11.29 16.51 2.61
CA ASP A 52 -10.27 15.48 2.85
C ASP A 52 -9.68 15.62 4.25
N LEU A 53 -9.72 14.54 5.04
CA LEU A 53 -9.27 14.54 6.43
C LEU A 53 -7.80 14.95 6.54
N ILE A 54 -6.92 14.36 5.72
CA ILE A 54 -5.49 14.62 5.79
C ILE A 54 -5.20 16.06 5.35
N GLN A 55 -5.78 16.54 4.25
CA GLN A 55 -5.54 17.91 3.80
C GLN A 55 -6.06 18.96 4.80
N SER A 56 -7.14 18.65 5.54
CA SER A 56 -7.66 19.54 6.59
C SER A 56 -6.68 19.71 7.76
N ILE A 57 -5.97 18.65 8.15
CA ILE A 57 -5.04 18.65 9.29
C ILE A 57 -3.63 19.07 8.87
N HIS A 58 -3.17 18.56 7.72
CA HIS A 58 -1.83 18.76 7.16
C HIS A 58 -1.92 19.36 5.74
N PRO A 59 -2.33 20.63 5.58
CA PRO A 59 -2.54 21.24 4.26
C PRO A 59 -1.26 21.40 3.43
N LYS A 60 -0.08 21.16 4.02
CA LYS A 60 1.23 21.25 3.37
C LYS A 60 1.66 19.98 2.63
N VAL A 61 0.90 18.88 2.74
CA VAL A 61 1.20 17.67 1.97
C VAL A 61 1.07 17.95 0.47
N LEU A 62 1.93 17.35 -0.33
CA LEU A 62 1.99 17.58 -1.77
C LEU A 62 0.85 16.88 -2.52
N ALA A 63 0.48 15.69 -2.06
CA ALA A 63 -0.62 14.91 -2.60
C ALA A 63 -1.17 13.94 -1.53
N VAL A 64 -2.46 13.63 -1.64
CA VAL A 64 -3.14 12.58 -0.86
C VAL A 64 -3.79 11.62 -1.83
N THR A 65 -3.52 10.33 -1.68
CA THR A 65 -4.05 9.26 -2.53
C THR A 65 -4.70 8.18 -1.67
N GLY A 66 -5.63 7.43 -2.26
CA GLY A 66 -6.37 6.36 -1.57
C GLY A 66 -5.61 5.02 -1.49
N PRO A 67 -6.27 3.97 -0.97
CA PRO A 67 -5.78 2.61 -1.13
C PRO A 67 -5.81 2.21 -2.61
N HIS A 68 -4.93 1.29 -3.03
CA HIS A 68 -4.81 0.82 -4.42
C HIS A 68 -4.36 1.87 -5.44
N ALA A 69 -3.88 3.02 -4.99
CA ALA A 69 -3.56 4.16 -5.83
C ALA A 69 -2.09 4.20 -6.30
N THR A 70 -1.47 3.04 -6.59
CA THR A 70 -0.05 2.98 -6.95
C THR A 70 0.30 3.91 -8.10
N GLN A 71 -0.54 3.98 -9.14
CA GLN A 71 -0.31 4.86 -10.28
C GLN A 71 -0.39 6.35 -9.91
N GLU A 72 -1.37 6.74 -9.08
CA GLU A 72 -1.52 8.12 -8.61
C GLU A 72 -0.33 8.54 -7.73
N VAL A 73 0.14 7.63 -6.86
CA VAL A 73 1.35 7.86 -6.04
C VAL A 73 2.55 8.10 -6.95
N MET A 74 2.76 7.25 -7.96
CA MET A 74 3.87 7.42 -8.90
C MET A 74 3.76 8.73 -9.70
N GLN A 75 2.56 9.11 -10.12
CA GLN A 75 2.32 10.39 -10.79
C GLN A 75 2.65 11.58 -9.88
N ALA A 76 2.22 11.54 -8.62
CA ALA A 76 2.53 12.57 -7.64
C ALA A 76 4.04 12.66 -7.36
N ILE A 77 4.73 11.52 -7.26
CA ILE A 77 6.19 11.48 -7.14
C ILE A 77 6.83 12.15 -8.35
N HIS A 78 6.48 11.75 -9.58
CA HIS A 78 7.08 12.33 -10.78
C HIS A 78 6.79 13.82 -10.96
N LEU A 79 5.66 14.31 -10.46
CA LEU A 79 5.31 15.74 -10.49
C LEU A 79 6.20 16.57 -9.56
N HIS A 80 6.48 16.07 -8.35
CA HIS A 80 7.18 16.83 -7.31
C HIS A 80 8.68 16.49 -7.18
N LEU A 81 9.07 15.35 -7.72
CA LEU A 81 10.43 14.85 -7.78
C LEU A 81 10.63 14.13 -9.12
N PRO A 82 10.69 14.88 -10.24
CA PRO A 82 10.90 14.30 -11.56
C PRO A 82 12.20 13.50 -11.58
N ARG A 83 12.13 12.26 -12.09
CA ARG A 83 13.26 11.34 -12.10
C ARG A 83 14.42 11.95 -12.92
N PRO A 84 15.61 12.17 -12.34
CA PRO A 84 16.79 12.40 -13.15
C PRO A 84 17.08 11.10 -13.92
N HIS A 85 16.99 11.11 -15.25
CA HIS A 85 17.30 9.92 -16.03
C HIS A 85 18.82 9.72 -16.06
N ASP A 86 19.28 8.61 -15.47
CA ASP A 86 20.66 8.15 -15.54
C ASP A 86 20.69 6.63 -15.80
N PRO A 87 21.16 6.19 -16.98
CA PRO A 87 21.21 4.78 -17.38
C PRO A 87 21.98 3.87 -16.41
N PHE A 88 22.89 4.40 -15.59
CA PHE A 88 23.70 3.61 -14.66
C PHE A 88 23.03 3.38 -13.30
N THR A 89 22.05 4.21 -12.92
CA THR A 89 21.33 4.12 -11.64
C THR A 89 19.90 3.59 -11.78
N ASP A 90 19.37 3.48 -13.00
CA ASP A 90 18.03 2.96 -13.30
C ASP A 90 17.90 1.42 -13.18
N LEU A 91 18.98 0.72 -12.81
CA LEU A 91 18.97 -0.73 -12.63
C LEU A 91 18.30 -1.13 -11.32
N LEU A 92 17.02 -1.45 -11.38
CA LEU A 92 16.35 -2.19 -10.31
C LEU A 92 16.70 -3.68 -10.43
N PRO A 93 16.95 -4.37 -9.30
CA PRO A 93 17.10 -5.81 -9.33
C PRO A 93 15.81 -6.44 -9.90
N PRO A 94 15.87 -7.53 -10.69
CA PRO A 94 14.68 -8.15 -11.32
C PRO A 94 13.57 -8.53 -10.33
N ILE A 95 13.96 -8.73 -9.07
CA ILE A 95 13.13 -9.09 -7.93
C ILE A 95 12.43 -7.88 -7.28
N GLY A 96 12.85 -6.66 -7.58
CA GLY A 96 12.42 -5.44 -6.89
C GLY A 96 13.11 -5.21 -5.56
N VAL A 97 12.74 -4.13 -4.88
CA VAL A 97 13.31 -3.73 -3.58
C VAL A 97 12.34 -4.11 -2.47
N LYS A 98 12.84 -4.84 -1.46
CA LYS A 98 12.08 -5.18 -0.26
C LYS A 98 12.46 -4.24 0.88
N LEU A 99 11.44 -3.77 1.61
CA LEU A 99 11.64 -3.03 2.86
C LEU A 99 11.64 -3.96 4.09
N THR A 100 11.29 -5.25 3.94
CA THR A 100 11.36 -6.24 5.01
C THR A 100 12.78 -6.82 5.16
N PRO A 101 13.13 -7.34 6.35
CA PRO A 101 14.31 -8.18 6.54
C PRO A 101 14.44 -9.30 5.51
N LYS A 102 15.67 -9.77 5.27
CA LYS A 102 15.97 -10.73 4.19
C LYS A 102 15.19 -12.04 4.30
N HIS A 103 14.91 -12.51 5.51
CA HIS A 103 14.39 -13.85 5.78
C HIS A 103 12.87 -14.00 5.57
N TYR A 104 12.09 -12.92 5.57
CA TYR A 104 10.63 -13.02 5.38
C TYR A 104 10.08 -12.01 4.38
N ALA A 105 8.90 -12.30 3.86
CA ALA A 105 8.12 -11.38 3.03
C ALA A 105 6.62 -11.61 3.23
N TYR A 106 5.84 -10.52 3.11
CA TYR A 106 4.38 -10.62 3.02
C TYR A 106 3.96 -10.97 1.60
N LEU A 107 3.08 -11.95 1.47
CA LEU A 107 2.48 -12.36 0.20
C LEU A 107 0.97 -12.09 0.27
N LYS A 108 0.53 -11.00 -0.37
CA LYS A 108 -0.90 -10.67 -0.40
C LYS A 108 -1.63 -11.54 -1.41
N ILE A 109 -2.70 -12.23 -1.00
CA ILE A 109 -3.46 -13.14 -1.89
C ILE A 109 -4.81 -12.57 -2.35
N SER A 110 -5.40 -11.69 -1.58
CA SER A 110 -6.65 -11.01 -1.93
C SER A 110 -6.70 -9.64 -1.31
N GLU A 111 -7.69 -8.87 -1.74
CA GLU A 111 -7.98 -7.52 -1.26
C GLU A 111 -9.48 -7.37 -1.02
N GLY A 112 -9.86 -6.49 -0.11
CA GLY A 112 -11.28 -6.23 0.20
C GLY A 112 -11.93 -7.36 1.00
N CYS A 113 -13.23 -7.22 1.26
CA CYS A 113 -13.97 -8.19 2.07
C CYS A 113 -15.48 -8.18 1.76
N ASN A 114 -16.07 -9.36 1.60
CA ASN A 114 -17.52 -9.50 1.37
C ASN A 114 -18.34 -9.46 2.66
N HIS A 115 -17.71 -9.61 3.82
CA HIS A 115 -18.41 -9.54 5.09
C HIS A 115 -18.93 -8.13 5.36
N ARG A 116 -20.17 -8.05 5.84
CA ARG A 116 -20.82 -6.80 6.27
C ARG A 116 -20.88 -6.72 7.79
N CYS A 117 -19.72 -6.92 8.42
CA CYS A 117 -19.60 -6.80 9.86
C CYS A 117 -19.99 -5.38 10.30
N THR A 118 -20.87 -5.26 11.29
CA THR A 118 -21.41 -3.97 11.75
C THR A 118 -20.35 -2.97 12.22
N PHE A 119 -19.19 -3.46 12.63
CA PHE A 119 -18.07 -2.67 13.12
C PHE A 119 -16.99 -2.38 12.07
N CYS A 120 -17.07 -2.98 10.88
CA CYS A 120 -15.96 -2.99 9.93
C CYS A 120 -16.23 -2.06 8.73
N ILE A 121 -15.36 -1.07 8.53
CA ILE A 121 -15.45 -0.13 7.40
C ILE A 121 -14.79 -0.65 6.11
N ILE A 122 -14.12 -1.82 6.16
CA ILE A 122 -13.32 -2.35 5.05
C ILE A 122 -14.09 -2.40 3.72
N PRO A 123 -15.35 -2.87 3.64
CA PRO A 123 -16.07 -2.91 2.36
C PRO A 123 -16.27 -1.53 1.72
N SER A 124 -16.50 -0.49 2.54
CA SER A 124 -16.64 0.89 2.06
C SER A 124 -15.29 1.48 1.62
N MET A 125 -14.21 1.09 2.28
CA MET A 125 -12.88 1.68 2.10
C MET A 125 -12.02 0.99 1.04
N ARG A 126 -12.06 -0.34 0.98
CA ARG A 126 -11.23 -1.19 0.09
C ARG A 126 -12.06 -1.98 -0.93
N GLY A 127 -13.40 -1.92 -0.84
CA GLY A 127 -14.30 -2.63 -1.72
C GLY A 127 -14.57 -4.08 -1.29
N ASP A 128 -15.33 -4.76 -2.15
CA ASP A 128 -15.63 -6.18 -2.02
C ASP A 128 -14.39 -7.05 -2.27
N LEU A 129 -14.51 -8.33 -1.92
CA LEU A 129 -13.42 -9.29 -2.10
C LEU A 129 -12.99 -9.37 -3.56
N VAL A 130 -11.70 -9.18 -3.80
CA VAL A 130 -11.02 -9.43 -5.07
C VAL A 130 -9.83 -10.35 -4.80
N SER A 131 -9.94 -11.60 -5.21
CA SER A 131 -8.86 -12.58 -5.14
C SER A 131 -7.90 -12.41 -6.29
N ARG A 132 -6.60 -12.53 -6.01
CA ARG A 132 -5.57 -12.57 -7.06
C ARG A 132 -5.63 -13.91 -7.80
N PRO A 133 -5.30 -13.95 -9.10
CA PRO A 133 -5.13 -15.21 -9.80
C PRO A 133 -4.01 -16.06 -9.17
N ILE A 134 -4.25 -17.36 -8.98
CA ILE A 134 -3.30 -18.26 -8.32
C ILE A 134 -1.92 -18.29 -9.02
N GLY A 135 -1.88 -18.20 -10.35
CA GLY A 135 -0.63 -18.17 -11.10
C GLY A 135 0.25 -16.97 -10.76
N GLU A 136 -0.34 -15.79 -10.54
CA GLU A 136 0.40 -14.59 -10.12
C GLU A 136 0.93 -14.72 -8.69
N VAL A 137 0.11 -15.28 -7.79
CA VAL A 137 0.49 -15.52 -6.39
C VAL A 137 1.67 -16.48 -6.32
N LEU A 138 1.61 -17.59 -7.06
CA LEU A 138 2.68 -18.59 -7.08
C LEU A 138 3.95 -18.09 -7.78
N LEU A 139 3.81 -17.30 -8.85
CA LEU A 139 4.95 -16.65 -9.50
C LEU A 139 5.65 -15.66 -8.56
N GLU A 140 4.90 -14.86 -7.80
CA GLU A 140 5.47 -13.96 -6.79
C GLU A 140 6.13 -14.74 -5.66
N ALA A 141 5.49 -15.80 -5.16
CA ALA A 141 6.06 -16.68 -4.14
C ALA A 141 7.40 -17.30 -4.59
N LYS A 142 7.47 -17.79 -5.83
CA LYS A 142 8.70 -18.32 -6.44
C LYS A 142 9.81 -17.27 -6.48
N LYS A 143 9.50 -16.06 -6.98
CA LYS A 143 10.45 -14.95 -7.01
C LYS A 143 10.96 -14.59 -5.61
N LEU A 144 10.06 -14.50 -4.62
CA LEU A 144 10.43 -14.22 -3.24
C LEU A 144 11.36 -15.30 -2.68
N PHE A 145 11.07 -16.58 -2.91
CA PHE A 145 11.94 -17.69 -2.52
C PHE A 145 13.33 -17.60 -3.17
N GLU A 146 13.39 -17.38 -4.49
CA GLU A 146 14.64 -17.21 -5.25
C GLU A 146 15.48 -16.03 -4.73
N SER A 147 14.83 -15.01 -4.15
CA SER A 147 15.50 -13.88 -3.49
C SER A 147 16.09 -14.17 -2.11
N GLY A 148 15.96 -15.41 -1.63
CA GLY A 148 16.48 -15.85 -0.34
C GLY A 148 15.49 -15.73 0.82
N VAL A 149 14.22 -15.40 0.57
CA VAL A 149 13.16 -15.46 1.59
C VAL A 149 13.00 -16.90 2.06
N LYS A 150 12.89 -17.07 3.38
CA LYS A 150 12.69 -18.37 4.04
C LYS A 150 11.29 -18.53 4.62
N GLU A 151 10.58 -17.42 4.82
CA GLU A 151 9.24 -17.38 5.38
C GLU A 151 8.31 -16.47 4.56
N LEU A 152 7.18 -17.02 4.11
CA LEU A 152 6.13 -16.27 3.44
C LEU A 152 4.97 -16.08 4.40
N LEU A 153 4.67 -14.82 4.71
CA LEU A 153 3.53 -14.42 5.52
C LEU A 153 2.35 -14.13 4.58
N VAL A 154 1.47 -15.11 4.43
CA VAL A 154 0.27 -14.98 3.59
C VAL A 154 -0.72 -14.04 4.25
N VAL A 155 -1.13 -12.98 3.54
CA VAL A 155 -1.98 -11.92 4.09
C VAL A 155 -3.14 -11.54 3.17
N SER A 156 -4.25 -11.16 3.81
CA SER A 156 -5.41 -10.48 3.23
C SER A 156 -6.31 -9.97 4.35
N GLN A 157 -7.39 -9.23 4.05
CA GLN A 157 -8.38 -8.84 5.06
C GLN A 157 -9.16 -10.05 5.59
N ASP A 158 -9.45 -11.01 4.72
CA ASP A 158 -9.99 -12.31 5.06
C ASP A 158 -9.31 -13.39 4.21
N THR A 159 -8.42 -14.15 4.85
CA THR A 159 -7.64 -15.21 4.19
C THR A 159 -8.48 -16.45 3.93
N SER A 160 -9.54 -16.66 4.72
CA SER A 160 -10.43 -17.82 4.56
C SER A 160 -11.33 -17.72 3.33
N ALA A 161 -11.57 -16.51 2.85
CA ALA A 161 -12.44 -16.25 1.70
C ALA A 161 -11.70 -16.25 0.34
N TYR A 162 -10.38 -16.45 0.31
CA TYR A 162 -9.64 -16.43 -0.96
C TYR A 162 -10.21 -17.44 -1.97
N GLY A 163 -10.49 -16.95 -3.18
CA GLY A 163 -11.05 -17.73 -4.28
C GLY A 163 -12.58 -17.75 -4.33
N VAL A 164 -13.30 -17.33 -3.29
CA VAL A 164 -14.78 -17.38 -3.26
C VAL A 164 -15.41 -16.52 -4.37
N ASP A 165 -14.90 -15.31 -4.56
CA ASP A 165 -15.33 -14.34 -5.58
C ASP A 165 -15.13 -14.84 -7.02
N ILE A 166 -14.13 -15.72 -7.22
CA ILE A 166 -13.83 -16.36 -8.52
C ILE A 166 -14.27 -17.82 -8.58
N GLN A 167 -15.12 -18.27 -7.65
CA GLN A 167 -15.64 -19.65 -7.57
C GLN A 167 -14.54 -20.73 -7.61
N TYR A 168 -13.43 -20.47 -6.91
CA TYR A 168 -12.25 -21.34 -6.85
C TYR A 168 -11.70 -21.73 -8.23
N ARG A 169 -11.84 -20.83 -9.22
CA ARG A 169 -11.31 -21.02 -10.56
C ARG A 169 -9.84 -21.46 -10.50
N THR A 170 -9.55 -22.61 -11.08
CA THR A 170 -8.18 -23.10 -11.25
C THR A 170 -7.44 -22.20 -12.23
N GLY A 171 -6.16 -21.94 -11.94
CA GLY A 171 -5.27 -21.21 -12.84
C GLY A 171 -4.06 -22.05 -13.22
N PHE A 172 -3.33 -21.58 -14.22
CA PHE A 172 -2.05 -22.17 -14.62
C PHE A 172 -0.92 -21.55 -13.80
N TRP A 173 0.08 -22.37 -13.49
CA TRP A 173 1.36 -21.93 -12.93
C TRP A 173 2.44 -22.84 -13.53
N ASP A 174 3.27 -22.25 -14.37
CA ASP A 174 4.25 -22.91 -15.25
C ASP A 174 3.64 -24.00 -16.15
#